data_AF-A0A963N7H6-F1
#
_entry.id   AF-A0A963N7H6-F1
#
_cell.length_a   1.000
_cell.length_b   1.000
_cell.length_c   1.000
_cell.angle_alpha   90.00
_cell.angle_beta   90.00
_cell.angle_gamma   90.00
#
_symmetry.space_group_name_H-M   'P 1'
#
loop_
_entity.id
_entity.type
_entity.pdbx_description
1 polymer ?
#
loop_
_entity_poly.entity_id
_entity_poly.type
_entity_poly.pdbx_seq_one_letter_code
_entity_poly.pdbx_strand_id
1 'polypeptide(L)'
;MNSENEDRGTRKPAARIAGVKERGELKTARIPIKIVPQAPQRKPDWIRVKAGNATGRFGEIKKMLREQKLHTVCEEAACPNIGECFGRGTATFMILGDVCTRRCPFC
;
A
#
# COMPACT_ATOMS: atom_id res chain seq x y z
N MET A 1 13.07 42.39 16.08
CA MET A 1 13.80 41.12 16.01
C MET A 1 12.79 39.99 15.89
N ASN A 2 12.91 39.25 14.78
CA ASN A 2 12.34 37.93 14.46
C ASN A 2 10.81 37.87 14.34
N SER A 3 10.23 38.08 13.16
CA SER A 3 10.30 37.26 11.92
C SER A 3 9.47 35.98 12.03
N GLU A 4 8.41 35.97 11.22
CA GLU A 4 7.94 34.83 10.43
C GLU A 4 7.32 33.65 11.20
N ASN A 5 6.05 33.81 11.60
CA ASN A 5 5.12 32.69 11.58
C ASN A 5 4.38 32.75 10.23
N GLU A 6 5.09 32.34 9.17
CA GLU A 6 4.54 32.16 7.83
C GLU A 6 3.36 31.20 7.90
N ASP A 7 2.25 31.68 7.34
CA ASP A 7 1.12 30.93 6.83
C ASP A 7 1.53 29.52 6.39
N ARG A 8 1.08 28.48 7.12
CA ARG A 8 1.06 27.09 6.63
C ARG A 8 -0.04 26.98 5.56
N GLY A 9 0.11 27.81 4.53
CA GLY A 9 -0.70 27.88 3.36
C GLY A 9 -0.73 26.50 2.72
N THR A 10 -1.94 26.12 2.35
CA THR A 10 -2.30 24.91 1.62
C THR A 10 -1.46 24.78 0.35
N ARG A 11 -0.26 24.17 0.44
CA ARG A 11 0.51 23.81 -0.76
C ARG A 11 -0.35 22.89 -1.60
N LYS A 12 -0.75 23.39 -2.77
CA LYS A 12 -1.51 22.62 -3.75
C LYS A 12 -0.68 21.37 -4.09
N PRO A 13 -1.23 20.16 -3.93
CA PRO A 13 -0.48 18.94 -4.21
C PRO A 13 -0.07 18.92 -5.68
N ALA A 14 1.14 18.41 -5.96
CA ALA A 14 1.70 18.33 -7.30
C ALA A 14 0.73 17.68 -8.30
N ALA A 15 0.87 18.01 -9.58
CA ALA A 15 0.06 17.42 -10.64
C ALA A 15 0.26 15.90 -10.68
N ARG A 16 -0.82 15.16 -10.98
CA ARG A 16 -0.74 13.71 -11.13
C ARG A 16 -0.09 13.36 -12.45
N ILE A 17 0.78 12.35 -12.41
CA ILE A 17 1.36 11.75 -13.61
C ILE A 17 0.62 10.42 -13.86
N ALA A 18 0.04 10.27 -15.04
CA ALA A 18 -0.68 9.05 -15.41
C ALA A 18 0.26 7.84 -15.35
N GLY A 19 -0.23 6.71 -14.82
CA GLY A 19 0.55 5.48 -14.65
C GLY A 19 1.51 5.49 -13.44
N VAL A 20 1.70 6.62 -12.75
CA VAL A 20 2.55 6.68 -11.56
C VAL A 20 1.74 6.35 -10.31
N LYS A 21 2.20 5.35 -9.57
CA LYS A 21 1.57 4.90 -8.32
C LYS A 21 1.86 5.85 -7.16
N GLU A 22 0.81 6.40 -6.57
CA GLU A 22 0.88 7.19 -5.33
C GLU A 22 0.54 6.29 -4.12
N ARG A 23 1.28 6.43 -3.00
CA ARG A 23 1.04 5.72 -1.73
C ARG A 23 0.96 6.70 -0.56
N GLY A 24 0.29 6.31 0.52
CA GLY A 24 0.22 7.08 1.77
C GLY A 24 -0.29 8.51 1.57
N GLU A 25 0.43 9.48 2.11
CA GLU A 25 0.10 10.91 2.04
C GLU A 25 -0.07 11.41 0.60
N LEU A 26 0.77 10.96 -0.33
CA LEU A 26 0.67 11.37 -1.74
C LEU A 26 -0.66 10.94 -2.38
N LYS A 27 -1.20 9.78 -1.95
CA LYS A 27 -2.50 9.28 -2.42
C LYS A 27 -3.67 10.06 -1.80
N THR A 28 -3.55 10.45 -0.53
CA THR A 28 -4.65 11.05 0.24
C THR A 28 -4.66 12.58 0.27
N ALA A 29 -3.58 13.26 -0.12
CA ALA A 29 -3.44 14.72 -0.07
C ALA A 29 -4.58 15.51 -0.72
N ARG A 30 -5.22 14.93 -1.75
CA ARG A 30 -6.29 15.53 -2.56
C ARG A 30 -7.72 15.13 -2.13
N ILE A 31 -7.89 14.39 -1.04
CA ILE A 31 -9.22 14.04 -0.52
C ILE A 31 -9.84 15.30 0.12
N PRO A 32 -11.12 15.59 -0.13
CA PRO A 32 -11.79 16.77 0.45
C PRO A 32 -11.90 16.69 1.97
N ILE A 33 -12.13 15.50 2.51
CA ILE A 33 -12.17 15.21 3.94
C ILE A 33 -10.74 14.97 4.44
N LYS A 34 -10.28 15.80 5.38
CA LYS A 34 -8.94 15.69 5.96
C LYS A 34 -8.93 14.59 7.03
N ILE A 35 -8.04 13.61 6.83
CA ILE A 35 -7.77 12.57 7.83
C ILE A 35 -6.83 13.18 8.87
N VAL A 36 -7.28 13.26 10.12
CA VAL A 36 -6.44 13.73 11.23
C VAL A 36 -5.42 12.63 11.56
N PRO A 37 -4.11 12.88 11.45
CA PRO A 37 -3.11 11.89 11.81
C PRO A 37 -3.23 11.54 13.30
N GLN A 38 -3.31 10.26 13.61
CA GLN A 38 -3.23 9.76 14.98
C GLN A 38 -1.96 8.95 15.15
N ALA A 39 -1.41 8.92 16.37
CA ALA A 39 -0.26 8.09 16.68
C ALA A 39 -0.60 6.60 16.42
N PRO A 40 0.25 5.85 15.71
CA PRO A 40 0.03 4.42 15.47
C PRO A 40 -0.13 3.67 16.79
N GLN A 41 -1.26 2.98 16.94
CA GLN A 41 -1.48 2.12 18.09
C GLN A 41 -0.70 0.82 17.92
N ARG A 42 -0.13 0.30 19.01
CA ARG A 42 0.55 -0.99 19.00
C ARG A 42 -0.47 -2.08 18.67
N LYS A 43 -0.19 -2.88 17.64
CA LYS A 43 -1.00 -4.05 17.31
C LYS A 43 -0.98 -5.05 18.47
N PRO A 44 -2.13 -5.61 18.87
CA PRO A 44 -2.20 -6.68 19.88
C PRO A 44 -1.31 -7.86 19.53
N ASP A 45 -0.88 -8.64 20.52
CA ASP A 45 0.04 -9.76 20.28
C ASP A 45 -0.58 -10.88 19.41
N TRP A 46 -1.90 -11.06 19.47
CA TRP A 46 -2.61 -12.13 18.74
C TRP A 46 -2.72 -11.93 17.22
N ILE A 47 -2.53 -10.71 16.70
CA ILE A 47 -2.65 -10.42 15.24
C ILE A 47 -1.32 -10.54 14.49
N ARG A 48 -0.27 -11.09 15.14
CA ARG A 48 1.04 -11.28 14.52
C ARG A 48 1.07 -12.59 13.75
N VAL A 49 1.62 -12.54 12.54
CA VAL A 49 1.80 -13.69 11.65
C VAL A 49 3.28 -13.89 11.34
N LYS A 50 3.65 -15.12 11.00
CA LYS A 50 5.01 -15.43 10.53
C LYS A 50 5.15 -15.00 9.07
N ALA A 51 6.34 -14.50 8.71
CA ALA A 51 6.65 -14.18 7.32
C ALA A 51 6.67 -15.45 6.46
N GLY A 52 6.30 -15.30 5.18
CA GLY A 52 6.37 -16.40 4.21
C GLY A 52 7.81 -16.88 4.00
N ASN A 53 8.00 -18.19 3.88
CA ASN A 53 9.31 -18.78 3.59
C ASN A 53 9.66 -18.61 2.10
N ALA A 54 10.75 -17.90 1.82
CA ALA A 54 11.24 -17.65 0.46
C ALA A 54 11.76 -18.89 -0.27
N THR A 55 12.15 -19.96 0.44
CA THR A 55 12.66 -21.19 -0.18
C THR A 55 11.58 -22.22 -0.48
N GLY A 56 10.33 -21.97 -0.09
CA GLY A 56 9.19 -22.86 -0.36
C GLY A 56 8.24 -22.31 -1.43
N ARG A 57 7.04 -22.89 -1.48
CA ARG A 57 5.97 -22.55 -2.45
C ARG A 57 5.60 -21.06 -2.51
N PHE A 58 5.73 -20.32 -1.40
CA PHE A 58 5.58 -18.87 -1.40
C PHE A 58 6.59 -18.17 -2.33
N GLY A 59 7.86 -18.57 -2.28
CA GLY A 59 8.91 -18.02 -3.14
C GLY A 59 8.71 -18.35 -4.62
N GLU A 60 8.30 -19.58 -4.92
CA GLU A 60 7.98 -20.05 -6.27
C GLU A 60 6.87 -19.21 -6.91
N ILE A 61 5.73 -19.06 -6.23
CA ILE A 61 4.59 -18.28 -6.73
C ILE A 61 4.97 -16.82 -6.87
N LYS A 62 5.68 -16.27 -5.89
CA LYS A 62 6.15 -14.88 -5.95
C LYS A 62 7.06 -14.64 -7.15
N LYS A 63 7.97 -15.56 -7.46
CA LYS A 63 8.84 -15.48 -8.63
C LYS A 63 8.02 -15.56 -9.92
N MET A 64 7.12 -16.54 -10.03
CA MET A 64 6.25 -16.73 -11.19
C MET A 64 5.39 -15.49 -11.48
N LEU A 65 4.76 -14.90 -10.46
CA LEU A 65 3.94 -13.69 -10.62
C LEU A 65 4.75 -12.52 -11.19
N ARG A 66 5.98 -12.34 -10.74
CA ARG A 66 6.90 -11.28 -11.23
C ARG A 66 7.34 -11.52 -12.66
N GLU A 67 7.68 -12.76 -13.00
CA GLU A 67 8.07 -13.15 -14.37
C GLU A 67 6.92 -12.92 -15.36
N GLN A 68 5.69 -13.22 -14.94
CA GLN A 68 4.48 -13.01 -15.75
C GLN A 68 3.95 -11.57 -15.70
N LYS A 69 4.61 -10.67 -14.97
CA LYS A 69 4.19 -9.26 -14.80
C LYS A 69 2.74 -9.12 -14.32
N LEU A 70 2.31 -10.00 -13.42
CA LEU A 70 0.96 -9.99 -12.87
C LEU A 70 0.91 -9.26 -11.52
N HIS A 71 -0.17 -8.54 -11.29
CA HIS A 71 -0.41 -7.86 -10.02
C HIS A 71 -1.35 -8.68 -9.14
N THR A 72 -1.11 -8.67 -7.83
CA THR A 72 -1.98 -9.31 -6.84
C THR A 72 -2.28 -8.37 -5.70
N VAL A 73 -3.51 -8.40 -5.19
CA VAL A 73 -3.86 -7.63 -3.98
C VAL A 73 -3.07 -8.14 -2.76
N CYS A 74 -2.64 -9.40 -2.80
CA CYS A 74 -1.81 -10.01 -1.77
C CYS A 74 -0.49 -9.23 -1.56
N GLU A 75 0.21 -8.87 -2.64
CA GLU A 75 1.42 -8.05 -2.59
C GLU A 75 1.11 -6.56 -2.46
N GLU A 76 0.16 -6.04 -3.24
CA GLU A 76 -0.07 -4.60 -3.31
C GLU A 76 -0.67 -3.99 -2.03
N ALA A 77 -1.45 -4.77 -1.27
CA ALA A 77 -2.04 -4.34 -0.01
C ALA A 77 -1.21 -4.79 1.21
N ALA A 78 -0.01 -5.35 1.02
CA ALA A 78 0.83 -5.91 2.09
C ALA A 78 0.04 -6.87 3.01
N CYS A 79 -0.71 -7.79 2.40
CA CYS A 79 -1.60 -8.70 3.12
C CYS A 79 -0.80 -9.58 4.09
N PRO A 80 -1.16 -9.64 5.39
CA PRO A 80 -0.44 -10.47 6.36
C PRO A 80 -0.51 -11.97 6.04
N ASN A 81 -1.56 -12.40 5.33
CA ASN A 81 -1.80 -13.81 5.03
C ASN A 81 -1.09 -14.29 3.75
N ILE A 82 -0.30 -13.44 3.08
CA ILE A 82 0.34 -13.78 1.80
C ILE A 82 1.19 -15.07 1.86
N GLY A 83 1.87 -15.30 2.99
CA GLY A 83 2.68 -16.50 3.20
C GLY A 83 1.84 -17.78 3.19
N GLU A 84 0.70 -17.77 3.87
CA GLU A 84 -0.23 -18.90 3.90
C GLU A 84 -0.95 -19.08 2.56
N CYS A 85 -1.50 -18.00 1.99
CA CYS A 85 -2.24 -18.06 0.73
C CYS A 85 -1.38 -18.61 -0.40
N PHE A 86 -0.18 -18.05 -0.61
CA PHE A 86 0.74 -18.57 -1.63
C PHE A 86 1.24 -19.96 -1.23
N GLY A 87 1.52 -20.22 0.04
CA GLY A 87 1.87 -21.56 0.52
C GLY A 87 0.84 -22.64 0.14
N ARG A 88 -0.44 -22.28 0.01
CA ARG A 88 -1.52 -23.17 -0.46
C ARG A 88 -1.80 -23.10 -1.97
N GLY A 89 -1.04 -22.31 -2.74
CA GLY A 89 -1.28 -22.10 -4.17
C GLY A 89 -2.47 -21.18 -4.50
N THR A 90 -2.87 -20.31 -3.58
CA THR A 90 -3.98 -19.37 -3.75
C THR A 90 -3.46 -17.94 -3.89
N ALA A 91 -3.94 -17.22 -4.91
CA ALA A 91 -3.64 -15.81 -5.11
C ALA A 91 -4.90 -15.06 -5.60
N THR A 92 -4.98 -13.77 -5.29
CA THR A 92 -6.06 -12.89 -5.77
C THR A 92 -5.47 -11.82 -6.68
N PHE A 93 -5.81 -11.92 -7.97
CA PHE A 93 -5.23 -11.10 -9.02
C PHE A 93 -5.90 -9.74 -9.15
N MET A 94 -5.12 -8.76 -9.57
CA MET A 94 -5.58 -7.43 -9.98
C MET A 94 -5.42 -7.32 -11.50
N ILE A 95 -6.53 -7.20 -12.22
CA ILE A 95 -6.56 -7.30 -13.69
C ILE A 95 -6.27 -5.98 -14.43
N LEU A 96 -6.48 -4.82 -13.78
CA LEU A 96 -6.31 -3.48 -14.40
C LEU A 96 -5.00 -2.80 -13.96
N GLY A 97 -4.00 -3.59 -13.59
CA GLY A 97 -2.74 -3.08 -13.04
C GLY A 97 -2.83 -2.76 -11.55
N ASP A 98 -1.83 -2.03 -11.05
CA ASP A 98 -1.64 -1.69 -9.64
C ASP A 98 -1.97 -0.24 -9.28
N VAL A 99 -2.40 0.56 -10.26
CA VAL A 99 -2.80 1.96 -10.09
C VAL A 99 -4.32 2.06 -10.00
N CYS A 100 -4.81 2.43 -8.81
CA CYS A 100 -6.22 2.73 -8.60
C CYS A 100 -6.47 4.25 -8.77
N THR A 101 -7.50 4.62 -9.53
CA THR A 101 -7.88 6.02 -9.72
C THR A 101 -8.55 6.63 -8.49
N ARG A 102 -9.10 5.79 -7.60
CA ARG A 102 -9.69 6.17 -6.31
C ARG A 102 -8.63 6.36 -5.21
N ARG A 103 -9.02 6.99 -4.10
CA ARG A 103 -8.14 7.41 -2.99
C ARG A 103 -8.66 6.96 -1.63
N CYS A 104 -9.01 5.69 -1.49
CA CYS A 104 -9.45 5.18 -0.18
C CYS A 104 -8.29 5.32 0.82
N PRO A 105 -8.49 5.98 1.99
CA PRO A 105 -7.41 6.28 2.93
C PRO A 105 -6.86 5.05 3.66
N PHE A 106 -7.59 3.94 3.63
CA PHE A 106 -7.21 2.66 4.24
C PHE A 106 -6.52 1.70 3.25
N CYS A 107 -6.49 2.04 1.97
CA CYS A 107 -6.04 1.18 0.86
C CYS A 107 -4.63 1.51 0.42
#